data_AF-A0A949L1M6-F1
#
_entry.id   AF-A0A949L1M6-F1
#
_cell.length_a   1.000
_cell.length_b   1.000
_cell.length_c   1.000
_cell.angle_alpha   90.00
_cell.angle_beta   90.00
_cell.angle_gamma   90.00
#
_symmetry.space_group_name_H-M   'P 1'
#
loop_
_entity.id
_entity.type
_entity.pdbx_description
1 polymer ?
#
loop_
_entity_poly.entity_id
_entity_poly.type
_entity_poly.pdbx_seq_one_letter_code
_entity_poly.pdbx_strand_id
1 'polypeptide(L)' 'MSNVKNYTEQGGEKTVIGGELLVTSEGKLTFDGVEVKPSALQADSTAADVPALVSDFNALLAKLKAAGLMASE' A
#
# COMPACT_ATOMS: atom_id res chain seq x y z
N MET A 1 19.84 18.91 23.28
CA MET A 1 18.53 18.52 22.70
C MET A 1 18.80 17.74 21.43
N SER A 2 18.33 16.49 21.33
CA SER A 2 18.50 15.70 20.10
C SER A 2 17.37 16.05 19.13
N ASN A 3 17.70 16.69 18.00
CA ASN A 3 16.75 17.08 16.95
C ASN A 3 16.56 15.96 15.91
N VAL A 4 16.77 14.72 16.32
CA VAL A 4 16.75 13.57 15.41
C VAL A 4 15.30 13.32 14.98
N LYS A 5 14.99 13.65 13.72
CA LYS A 5 13.64 13.51 13.14
C LYS A 5 13.19 12.05 13.09
N ASN A 6 14.12 11.12 12.89
CA ASN A 6 13.83 9.71 12.70
C ASN A 6 14.51 8.89 13.81
N TYR A 7 13.73 8.22 14.66
CA TYR A 7 14.25 7.48 15.81
C TYR A 7 13.44 6.23 16.10
N THR A 8 14.06 5.25 16.76
CA THR A 8 13.39 4.05 17.28
C THR A 8 13.30 4.17 18.79
N GLU A 9 12.11 3.93 19.35
CA GLU A 9 11.87 3.94 20.79
C GLU A 9 12.61 2.77 21.46
N GLN A 10 13.03 2.94 22.72
CA GLN A 10 13.67 1.84 23.47
C GLN A 10 12.70 0.66 23.57
N GLY A 11 13.17 -0.54 23.24
CA GLY A 11 12.36 -1.75 23.10
C GLY A 11 12.16 -2.19 21.64
N GLY A 12 12.25 -1.25 20.69
CA GLY A 12 12.23 -1.56 19.24
C GLY A 12 10.84 -1.72 18.63
N GLU A 13 9.77 -1.56 19.39
CA GLU A 13 8.39 -1.74 18.93
C GLU A 13 7.93 -0.65 17.96
N LYS A 14 8.58 0.53 18.01
CA LYS A 14 8.17 1.68 17.21
C LYS A 14 9.37 2.43 16.65
N THR A 15 9.34 2.63 15.34
CA THR A 15 10.20 3.57 14.63
C THR A 15 9.36 4.74 14.14
N VAL A 16 9.75 5.96 14.52
CA VAL A 16 9.13 7.20 14.06
C VAL A 16 9.95 7.77 12.90
N ILE A 17 9.28 8.11 11.81
CA ILE A 17 9.85 8.83 10.67
C ILE A 17 9.27 10.24 10.67
N GLY A 18 10.04 11.23 11.11
CA GLY A 18 9.69 12.66 11.07
C GLY A 18 10.13 13.38 9.79
N GLY A 19 10.75 12.65 8.85
CA GLY A 19 11.12 13.10 7.50
C GLY A 19 10.45 12.27 6.41
N GLU A 20 11.15 12.04 5.30
CA GLU A 20 10.71 11.17 4.21
C GLU A 20 11.36 9.78 4.35
N LEU A 21 10.59 8.72 4.06
CA LEU A 21 11.10 7.37 3.86
C LEU A 21 11.06 7.05 2.35
N LEU A 22 12.21 7.17 1.68
CA LEU A 22 12.35 6.79 0.28
C LEU A 22 12.68 5.29 0.17
N VAL A 23 11.76 4.51 -0.39
CA VAL A 23 11.99 3.10 -0.75
C VAL A 23 12.29 3.04 -2.25
N THR A 24 13.52 2.67 -2.62
CA THR A 24 13.94 2.54 -4.02
C THR A 24 13.45 1.23 -4.63
N SER A 25 13.73 0.99 -5.91
CA SER A 25 13.38 -0.26 -6.61
C SER A 25 14.00 -1.53 -6.02
N GLU A 26 15.03 -1.40 -5.19
CA GLU A 26 15.67 -2.54 -4.50
C GLU A 26 15.06 -2.80 -3.12
N GLY A 27 14.38 -1.82 -2.54
CA GLY A 27 13.74 -1.92 -1.24
C GLY A 27 12.35 -2.55 -1.31
N LYS A 28 11.90 -3.11 -0.18
CA LYS A 28 10.55 -3.65 -0.02
C LYS A 28 9.95 -3.18 1.30
N LEU A 29 8.66 -2.86 1.28
CA LEU A 29 7.85 -2.70 2.48
C LEU A 29 6.95 -3.92 2.58
N THR A 30 6.99 -4.64 3.71
CA THR A 30 6.19 -5.86 3.90
C THR A 30 5.40 -5.79 5.20
N PHE A 31 4.17 -6.30 5.18
CA PHE A 31 3.35 -6.55 6.37
C PHE A 31 3.10 -8.06 6.44
N ASP A 32 3.60 -8.71 7.49
CA ASP A 32 3.54 -10.17 7.67
C ASP A 32 3.94 -10.98 6.42
N GLY A 33 5.01 -10.54 5.75
CA GLY A 33 5.53 -11.19 4.54
C GLY A 33 4.84 -10.82 3.24
N VAL A 34 3.75 -10.03 3.29
CA VAL A 34 3.06 -9.49 2.11
C VAL A 34 3.69 -8.15 1.72
N GLU A 35 4.26 -8.09 0.52
CA GLU A 35 4.83 -6.85 -0.02
C GLU A 35 3.74 -5.84 -0.36
N VAL A 36 3.90 -4.61 0.13
CA VAL A 36 3.04 -3.46 -0.19
C VAL A 36 3.74 -2.56 -1.18
N LYS A 37 3.03 -2.29 -2.29
CA LYS A 37 3.47 -1.41 -3.36
C LYS A 37 2.27 -0.62 -3.91
N PRO A 38 2.50 0.45 -4.67
CA PRO A 38 1.41 1.12 -5.39
C PRO A 38 0.60 0.13 -6.23
N SER A 39 -0.72 0.23 -6.18
CA SER A 39 -1.60 -0.59 -7.01
C SER A 39 -1.37 -0.34 -8.49
N ALA A 40 -1.60 -1.39 -9.30
CA ALA A 40 -1.76 -1.21 -10.73
C ALA A 40 -2.90 -0.22 -11.01
N LEU A 41 -2.76 0.54 -12.10
CA LEU A 41 -3.74 1.52 -12.53
C LEU A 41 -5.12 0.86 -12.75
N GLN A 42 -6.16 1.47 -12.19
CA GLN A 42 -7.55 1.22 -12.57
C GLN A 42 -8.01 2.37 -13.46
N ALA A 43 -8.44 2.06 -14.68
CA ALA A 43 -9.04 3.05 -15.56
C ALA A 43 -10.41 3.49 -15.01
N ASP A 44 -10.82 4.70 -15.35
CA ASP A 44 -12.15 5.22 -15.02
C ASP A 44 -13.23 4.27 -15.57
N SER A 45 -14.26 4.02 -14.77
CA SER A 45 -15.39 3.18 -15.18
C SER A 45 -16.22 3.92 -16.23
N THR A 46 -16.53 3.23 -17.34
CA THR A 46 -17.48 3.69 -18.36
C THR A 46 -18.75 2.81 -18.35
N ALA A 47 -19.04 2.15 -17.22
CA ALA A 47 -20.15 1.24 -17.09
C ALA A 47 -21.49 1.95 -17.35
N ALA A 48 -22.31 1.37 -18.22
CA ALA A 48 -23.66 1.86 -18.52
C ALA A 48 -24.75 1.13 -17.72
N ASP A 49 -24.38 0.05 -17.04
CA ASP A 49 -25.27 -0.79 -16.25
C ASP A 49 -24.57 -1.35 -15.00
N VAL A 50 -25.38 -1.94 -14.11
CA VAL A 50 -24.90 -2.50 -12.85
C VAL A 50 -23.92 -3.66 -13.07
N PRO A 51 -24.16 -4.63 -13.99
CA PRO A 51 -23.20 -5.69 -14.25
C PRO A 51 -21.82 -5.19 -14.67
N ALA A 52 -21.74 -4.19 -15.56
CA ALA A 52 -20.48 -3.59 -15.97
C ALA A 52 -19.78 -2.88 -14.79
N LEU A 53 -20.54 -2.16 -13.95
CA LEU A 53 -19.99 -1.50 -12.76
C LEU A 53 -19.40 -2.51 -11.77
N VAL A 54 -20.08 -3.64 -11.55
CA VAL A 54 -19.59 -4.72 -10.68
C VAL A 54 -18.30 -5.31 -11.23
N SER A 55 -18.19 -5.47 -12.56
CA SER A 55 -16.96 -5.93 -13.21
C SER A 55 -15.79 -4.96 -12.96
N ASP A 56 -15.99 -3.66 -13.19
CA ASP A 56 -14.97 -2.63 -12.98
C ASP A 56 -14.53 -2.55 -11.51
N PHE A 57 -15.49 -2.65 -10.59
CA PHE A 57 -15.22 -2.65 -9.16
C PHE A 57 -14.41 -3.88 -8.72
N ASN A 58 -14.78 -5.08 -9.17
CA ASN A 58 -14.03 -6.29 -8.83
C ASN A 58 -12.62 -6.28 -9.45
N ALA A 59 -12.43 -5.64 -10.62
CA ALA A 59 -11.11 -5.43 -11.19
C ALA A 59 -10.23 -4.52 -10.30
N LEU A 60 -10.81 -3.45 -9.73
CA LEU A 60 -10.11 -2.60 -8.74
C LEU A 60 -9.73 -3.40 -7.50
N LEU A 61 -10.66 -4.17 -6.92
CA LEU A 61 -10.40 -4.98 -5.73
C LEU A 61 -9.26 -5.98 -5.97
N ALA A 62 -9.24 -6.64 -7.14
CA ALA A 62 -8.17 -7.55 -7.51
C ALA A 62 -6.80 -6.85 -7.55
N LYS A 63 -6.74 -5.63 -8.11
CA LYS A 63 -5.50 -4.84 -8.17
C LYS A 63 -5.02 -4.41 -6.79
N LEU A 64 -5.93 -4.01 -5.89
CA LEU A 64 -5.60 -3.65 -4.51
C LEU A 64 -5.07 -4.85 -3.72
N LYS A 65 -5.70 -6.02 -3.85
CA LYS A 65 -5.23 -7.29 -3.25
C LYS A 65 -3.84 -7.66 -3.77
N ALA A 66 -3.63 -7.61 -5.07
CA ALA A 66 -2.33 -7.91 -5.70
C ALA A 66 -1.21 -6.94 -5.29
N ALA A 67 -1.56 -5.72 -4.88
CA ALA A 67 -0.63 -4.69 -4.42
C ALA A 67 -0.28 -4.80 -2.93
N GLY A 68 -0.90 -5.74 -2.20
CA GLY A 68 -0.79 -5.85 -0.75
C GLY A 68 -1.54 -4.76 0.02
N LEU A 69 -2.29 -3.90 -0.68
CA LEU A 69 -3.03 -2.77 -0.09
C LEU A 69 -4.39 -3.18 0.49
N MET A 70 -4.82 -4.42 0.22
CA MET A 70 -6.03 -5.02 0.76
C MET A 70 -5.72 -6.48 1.15
N ALA A 71 -6.28 -6.94 2.27
CA ALA A 71 -6.21 -8.34 2.65
C ALA A 71 -6.76 -9.24 1.52
N SER A 72 -6.03 -10.30 1.20
CA SER A 72 -6.58 -11.42 0.45
C SER A 72 -7.42 -12.28 1.40
N GLU A 73 -8.41 -12.98 0.85
CA GLU A 73 -9.19 -13.98 1.60
C GLU A 73 -8.31 -15.15 2.02
#